data_AF-A0A3C0G1F0-F1
#
_entry.id   AF-A0A3C0G1F0-F1
#
_cell.length_a   1.000
_cell.length_b   1.000
_cell.length_c   1.000
_cell.angle_alpha   90.00
_cell.angle_beta   90.00
_cell.angle_gamma   90.00
#
_symmetry.space_group_name_H-M   'P 1'
#
loop_
_entity.id
_entity.type
_entity.pdbx_description
1 polymer ?
#
loop_
_entity_poly.entity_id
_entity_poly.type
_entity_poly.pdbx_seq_one_letter_code
_entity_poly.pdbx_strand_id
1 'polypeptide(L)'
;MSAMLLFSTTNLEMMIAGNNRRINQAKISATSGLNHFTALNLDYNTLRGRAGGLQTLQVLPATRLSDKTHYEVKVHFSPRLSAGQYVVESIGYYTKGDKILASHPIKALFEGEQ
;
A
#
# COMPACT_ATOMS: atom_id res chain seq x y z
N MET A 1 -38.11 21.94 -11.44
CA MET A 1 -37.61 21.37 -10.16
C MET A 1 -37.07 19.95 -10.30
N SER A 2 -37.77 19.03 -11.01
CA SER A 2 -37.30 17.63 -11.19
C SER A 2 -35.90 17.50 -11.84
N ALA A 3 -35.59 18.29 -12.87
CA ALA A 3 -34.28 18.24 -13.54
C ALA A 3 -33.09 18.66 -12.64
N MET A 4 -33.30 19.59 -11.69
CA MET A 4 -32.25 20.00 -10.74
C MET A 4 -31.98 18.91 -9.70
N LEU A 5 -33.02 18.22 -9.23
CA LEU A 5 -32.87 17.09 -8.31
C LEU A 5 -32.12 15.94 -8.98
N LEU A 6 -32.50 15.59 -10.22
CA LEU A 6 -31.82 14.54 -11.00
C LEU A 6 -30.34 14.88 -11.27
N PHE A 7 -30.05 16.14 -11.61
CA PHE A 7 -28.66 16.58 -11.80
C PHE A 7 -27.85 16.47 -10.49
N SER A 8 -28.44 16.92 -9.37
CA SER A 8 -27.77 16.86 -8.07
C SER A 8 -27.45 15.42 -7.63
N THR A 9 -28.42 14.51 -7.77
CA THR A 9 -28.23 13.10 -7.40
C THR A 9 -27.19 12.42 -8.29
N THR A 10 -27.28 12.58 -9.60
CA THR A 10 -26.32 11.98 -10.54
C THR A 10 -24.90 12.51 -10.32
N ASN A 11 -24.73 13.80 -10.04
CA ASN A 11 -23.43 14.38 -9.73
C ASN A 11 -22.82 13.78 -8.44
N LEU A 12 -23.61 13.63 -7.38
CA LEU A 12 -23.17 13.00 -6.13
C LEU A 12 -22.75 11.54 -6.34
N GLU A 13 -23.54 10.77 -7.07
CA GLU A 13 -23.22 9.38 -7.40
C GLU A 13 -21.93 9.27 -8.20
N MET A 14 -21.71 10.16 -9.18
CA MET A 14 -20.45 10.21 -9.94
C MET A 14 -19.26 10.54 -9.03
N MET A 15 -19.41 11.46 -8.08
CA MET A 15 -18.35 11.76 -7.11
C MET A 15 -18.01 10.56 -6.23
N ILE A 16 -19.03 9.85 -5.73
CA ILE A 16 -18.87 8.62 -4.93
C ILE A 16 -18.16 7.53 -5.75
N ALA A 17 -18.63 7.28 -6.98
CA ALA A 17 -18.01 6.30 -7.88
C ALA A 17 -16.55 6.67 -8.19
N GLY A 18 -16.26 7.96 -8.39
CA GLY A 18 -14.90 8.47 -8.58
C GLY A 18 -14.00 8.26 -7.36
N ASN A 19 -14.51 8.41 -6.14
CA ASN A 19 -13.78 8.10 -4.91
C ASN A 19 -13.50 6.61 -4.79
N ASN A 20 -14.50 5.77 -5.02
CA ASN A 20 -14.35 4.31 -4.99
C ASN A 20 -13.31 3.82 -6.01
N ARG A 21 -13.32 4.37 -7.23
CA ARG A 21 -12.32 4.03 -8.24
C ARG A 21 -10.91 4.38 -7.81
N ARG A 22 -10.69 5.54 -7.18
CA ARG A 22 -9.38 5.97 -6.67
C ARG A 22 -8.88 5.07 -5.54
N ILE A 23 -9.76 4.71 -4.60
CA ILE A 23 -9.44 3.77 -3.51
C ILE A 23 -9.08 2.39 -4.08
N ASN A 24 -9.84 1.89 -5.05
CA ASN A 24 -9.55 0.61 -5.69
C ASN A 24 -8.18 0.60 -6.38
N GLN A 25 -7.80 1.70 -7.05
CA GLN A 25 -6.46 1.82 -7.66
C GLN A 25 -5.34 1.84 -6.61
N ALA A 26 -5.55 2.53 -5.49
CA ALA A 26 -4.61 2.50 -4.37
C ALA A 26 -4.49 1.08 -3.77
N LYS A 27 -5.61 0.36 -3.61
CA LYS A 27 -5.64 -1.03 -3.14
C LYS A 27 -4.89 -1.97 -4.08
N ILE A 28 -5.12 -1.89 -5.40
CA ILE A 28 -4.39 -2.66 -6.40
C ILE A 28 -2.90 -2.39 -6.30
N SER A 29 -2.50 -1.11 -6.16
CA SER A 29 -1.09 -0.73 -6.04
C SER A 29 -0.44 -1.31 -4.78
N ALA A 30 -1.15 -1.33 -3.66
CA ALA A 30 -0.69 -1.95 -2.42
C ALA A 30 -0.54 -3.48 -2.57
N THR A 31 -1.50 -4.13 -3.23
CA THR A 31 -1.40 -5.57 -3.53
C THR A 31 -0.22 -5.86 -4.45
N SER A 32 0.04 -5.03 -5.46
CA SER A 32 1.23 -5.16 -6.31
C SER A 32 2.52 -5.02 -5.52
N GLY A 33 2.58 -4.09 -4.56
CA GLY A 33 3.75 -3.94 -3.70
C GLY A 33 3.99 -5.15 -2.80
N LEU A 34 2.94 -5.70 -2.19
CA LEU A 34 3.06 -6.94 -1.41
C LEU A 34 3.50 -8.12 -2.28
N ASN A 35 2.93 -8.28 -3.49
CA ASN A 35 3.33 -9.33 -4.42
C ASN A 35 4.79 -9.18 -4.87
N HIS A 36 5.24 -7.94 -5.13
CA HIS A 36 6.64 -7.67 -5.47
C HIS A 36 7.56 -8.06 -4.31
N PHE A 37 7.21 -7.70 -3.07
CA PHE A 37 7.96 -8.14 -1.90
C PHE A 37 8.05 -9.67 -1.80
N THR A 38 6.93 -10.38 -1.93
CA THR A 38 6.91 -11.85 -1.88
C THR A 38 7.78 -12.46 -2.99
N ALA A 39 7.78 -11.87 -4.19
CA ALA A 39 8.60 -12.33 -5.31
C ALA A 39 10.11 -12.13 -5.09
N LEU A 40 10.52 -11.17 -4.25
CA LEU A 40 11.93 -11.02 -3.88
C LEU A 40 12.43 -12.17 -2.99
N ASN A 41 11.51 -12.94 -2.39
CA ASN A 41 11.80 -14.12 -1.56
C ASN A 41 12.92 -13.85 -0.52
N LEU A 42 12.83 -12.71 0.17
CA LEU A 42 13.81 -12.30 1.16
C LEU A 42 13.50 -12.97 2.50
N ASP A 43 14.47 -13.67 3.06
CA ASP A 43 14.36 -14.28 4.38
C ASP A 43 14.47 -13.25 5.52
N TYR A 44 14.11 -13.69 6.74
CA TYR A 44 14.16 -12.86 7.93
C TYR A 44 15.58 -12.34 8.22
N ASN A 45 16.60 -13.19 8.09
CA ASN A 45 17.97 -12.87 8.43
C ASN A 45 18.54 -11.77 7.53
N THR A 46 18.24 -11.84 6.23
CA THR A 46 18.61 -10.85 5.22
C THR A 46 17.94 -9.51 5.51
N LEU A 47 16.63 -9.52 5.80
CA LEU A 47 15.90 -8.30 6.13
C LEU A 47 16.38 -7.70 7.45
N ARG A 48 16.64 -8.53 8.47
CA ARG A 48 17.11 -8.08 9.77
C ARG A 48 18.53 -7.54 9.70
N GLY A 49 19.41 -8.18 8.93
CA GLY A 49 20.76 -7.71 8.65
C GLY A 49 20.76 -6.35 7.97
N ARG A 50 19.93 -6.18 6.92
CA ARG A 50 19.75 -4.88 6.24
C ARG A 50 19.19 -3.78 7.15
N ALA A 51 18.32 -4.14 8.09
CA ALA A 51 17.75 -3.17 9.03
C ALA A 51 18.78 -2.64 10.05
N GLY A 52 19.88 -3.35 10.29
CA GLY A 52 20.97 -2.87 11.16
C GLY A 52 20.53 -2.49 12.58
N GLY A 53 19.51 -3.15 13.11
CA GLY A 53 18.93 -2.86 14.43
C GLY A 53 17.70 -1.95 14.41
N LEU A 54 17.39 -1.30 13.28
CA LEU A 54 16.17 -0.51 13.13
C LEU A 54 14.92 -1.38 13.27
N GLN A 55 13.85 -0.80 13.82
CA GLN A 55 12.55 -1.46 13.93
C GLN A 55 11.76 -1.42 12.62
N THR A 56 12.15 -0.56 11.67
CA THR A 56 11.51 -0.45 10.37
C THR A 56 12.57 -0.37 9.29
N LEU A 57 12.40 -1.15 8.22
CA LEU A 57 13.22 -1.15 7.04
C LEU A 57 12.35 -0.82 5.82
N GLN A 58 12.73 0.17 5.02
CA GLN A 58 12.14 0.34 3.71
C GLN A 58 12.78 -0.65 2.74
N VAL A 59 12.01 -1.63 2.26
CA VAL A 59 12.51 -2.66 1.35
C VAL A 59 12.34 -2.22 -0.09
N LEU A 60 11.17 -1.65 -0.40
CA LEU A 60 10.90 -1.09 -1.72
C LEU A 60 10.55 0.39 -1.52
N PRO A 61 11.35 1.32 -2.09
CA PRO A 61 11.01 2.74 -2.10
C PRO A 61 9.79 2.96 -3.02
N ALA A 62 9.37 4.22 -3.17
CA ALA A 62 8.25 4.59 -4.03
C ALA A 62 8.45 4.07 -5.46
N THR A 63 7.75 2.99 -5.79
CA THR A 63 7.83 2.27 -7.06
C THR A 63 6.61 2.59 -7.89
N ARG A 64 6.82 3.20 -9.05
CA ARG A 64 5.75 3.62 -9.96
C ARG A 64 5.20 2.42 -10.73
N LEU A 65 3.87 2.33 -10.80
CA LEU A 65 3.13 1.42 -11.68
C LEU A 65 2.57 2.17 -12.90
N SER A 66 2.23 3.44 -12.71
CA SER A 66 1.80 4.36 -13.77
C SER A 66 2.08 5.81 -13.35
N ASP A 67 1.72 6.77 -14.19
CA ASP A 67 1.79 8.20 -13.88
C ASP A 67 0.97 8.62 -12.65
N LYS A 68 -0.03 7.81 -12.28
CA LYS A 68 -0.96 8.12 -11.18
C LYS A 68 -0.91 7.13 -10.04
N THR A 69 -0.15 6.04 -10.17
CA THR A 69 -0.13 4.97 -9.17
C THR A 69 1.29 4.57 -8.83
N HIS A 70 1.54 4.41 -7.54
CA HIS A 70 2.79 3.91 -7.02
C HIS A 70 2.55 3.22 -5.69
N TYR A 71 3.53 2.47 -5.21
CA TYR A 71 3.50 1.88 -3.88
C TYR A 71 4.86 2.01 -3.21
N GLU A 72 4.87 1.84 -1.89
CA GLU A 72 6.10 1.57 -1.13
C GLU A 72 5.89 0.33 -0.27
N VAL A 73 6.98 -0.32 0.11
CA VAL A 73 6.95 -1.47 1.03
C VAL A 73 7.94 -1.28 2.16
N LYS A 74 7.43 -1.43 3.38
CA LYS A 74 8.16 -1.36 4.63
C LYS A 74 8.02 -2.68 5.38
N VAL A 75 9.08 -3.07 6.07
CA VAL A 75 9.08 -4.20 6.99
C VAL A 75 9.22 -3.65 8.40
N HIS A 76 8.40 -4.13 9.31
CA HIS A 76 8.40 -3.78 10.72
C HIS A 76 8.81 -4.97 11.58
N PHE A 77 9.87 -4.76 12.35
CA PHE A 77 10.37 -5.66 13.39
C PHE A 77 9.95 -5.09 14.74
N SER A 78 8.72 -5.41 15.16
CA SER A 78 8.19 -4.95 16.45
C SER A 78 8.68 -5.86 17.57
N PRO A 79 9.03 -5.32 18.76
CA PRO A 79 9.40 -6.13 19.92
C PRO A 79 8.23 -6.96 20.47
N ARG A 80 6.99 -6.71 20.00
CA ARG A 80 5.80 -7.51 20.35
C ARG A 80 5.63 -8.75 19.46
N LEU A 81 6.42 -8.89 18.40
CA LEU A 81 6.39 -10.05 17.52
C LEU A 81 7.34 -11.12 18.07
N SER A 82 7.01 -12.39 17.84
CA SER A 82 7.89 -13.50 18.21
C SER A 82 9.18 -13.47 17.38
N ALA A 83 10.22 -14.16 17.87
CA ALA A 83 11.47 -14.28 17.12
C ALA A 83 11.21 -14.87 15.73
N GLY A 84 11.81 -14.28 14.68
CA GLY A 84 11.60 -14.69 13.29
C GLY A 84 10.34 -14.11 12.63
N GLN A 85 9.44 -13.45 13.39
CA GLN A 85 8.26 -12.81 12.82
C GLN A 85 8.54 -11.36 12.41
N TYR A 86 7.89 -10.92 11.34
CA TYR A 86 7.94 -9.54 10.86
C TYR A 86 6.65 -9.17 10.13
N VAL A 87 6.28 -7.89 10.17
CA VAL A 87 5.12 -7.38 9.45
C VAL A 87 5.57 -6.64 8.21
N VAL A 88 5.05 -7.02 7.06
CA VAL A 88 5.23 -6.30 5.81
C VAL A 88 4.04 -5.38 5.61
N GLU A 89 4.30 -4.08 5.52
CA GLU A 89 3.33 -3.06 5.15
C GLU A 89 3.60 -2.60 3.72
N SER A 90 2.65 -2.85 2.82
CA SER A 90 2.65 -2.21 1.50
C SER A 90 1.59 -1.12 1.47
N ILE A 91 2.00 0.09 1.10
CA ILE A 91 1.07 1.21 0.94
C ILE A 91 1.00 1.56 -0.53
N GLY A 92 -0.20 1.45 -1.10
CA GLY A 92 -0.47 1.87 -2.47
C GLY A 92 -1.10 3.25 -2.50
N TYR A 93 -0.75 4.03 -3.51
CA TYR A 93 -1.16 5.42 -3.66
C TYR A 93 -1.79 5.67 -5.03
N TYR A 94 -2.78 6.55 -5.06
CA TYR A 94 -3.29 7.17 -6.27
C TYR A 94 -3.06 8.68 -6.20
N THR A 95 -2.31 9.23 -7.14
CA THR A 95 -1.93 10.64 -7.20
C THR A 95 -2.51 11.36 -8.42
N LYS A 96 -2.61 12.69 -8.31
CA LYS A 96 -2.84 13.59 -9.45
C LYS A 96 -1.91 14.79 -9.27
N GLY A 97 -0.88 14.87 -10.12
CA GLY A 97 0.27 15.73 -9.84
C GLY A 97 0.94 15.29 -8.53
N ASP A 98 1.27 16.27 -7.69
CA ASP A 98 1.92 16.00 -6.39
C ASP A 98 0.95 15.67 -5.25
N LYS A 99 -0.36 15.63 -5.53
CA LYS A 99 -1.38 15.37 -4.52
C LYS A 99 -1.76 13.89 -4.47
N ILE A 100 -1.64 13.29 -3.29
CA ILE A 100 -2.23 11.98 -2.98
C ILE A 100 -3.75 12.18 -2.85
N LEU A 101 -4.51 11.50 -3.71
CA LEU A 101 -5.97 11.54 -3.68
C LEU A 101 -6.58 10.32 -2.99
N ALA A 102 -5.84 9.21 -2.95
CA ALA A 102 -6.19 8.03 -2.16
C ALA A 102 -4.92 7.26 -1.80
N SER A 103 -4.93 6.62 -0.64
CA SER A 103 -3.90 5.68 -0.18
C SER A 103 -4.57 4.48 0.49
N HIS A 104 -3.96 3.31 0.35
CA HIS A 104 -4.46 2.10 0.99
C HIS A 104 -3.30 1.27 1.54
N PRO A 105 -3.21 1.07 2.86
CA PRO A 105 -2.23 0.17 3.45
C PRO A 105 -2.75 -1.27 3.45
N ILE A 106 -1.86 -2.21 3.12
CA ILE A 106 -2.05 -3.65 3.32
C ILE A 106 -0.92 -4.13 4.23
N LYS A 107 -1.29 -4.86 5.27
CA LYS A 107 -0.34 -5.46 6.22
C LYS A 107 -0.46 -6.97 6.18
N ALA A 108 0.68 -7.64 6.19
CA ALA A 108 0.76 -9.10 6.28
C ALA A 108 1.85 -9.48 7.30
N LEU A 109 1.54 -10.45 8.16
CA LEU A 109 2.49 -11.05 9.08
C LEU A 109 3.20 -12.19 8.33
N PHE A 110 4.52 -12.20 8.41
CA PHE A 110 5.37 -13.25 7.89
C PHE A 110 6.19 -13.85 9.02
N GLU A 111 6.51 -15.12 8.87
CA GLU A 111 7.42 -15.85 9.75
C GLU A 111 8.57 -16.35 8.87
N GLY A 112 9.81 -16.05 9.28
CA GLY A 112 10.99 -16.65 8.65
C GLY A 112 11.19 -18.07 9.18
N GLU A 113 11.38 -19.04 8.28
CA GLU A 113 12.09 -20.26 8.66
C GLU A 113 13.52 -19.88 9.06
N GLN A 114 13.98 -20.43 10.20
CA GLN A 114 15.32 -20.18 10.75
C GLN A 114 16.42 -20.75 9.86
#